data_AF-A0A9D1N712-F1
#
_entry.id   AF-A0A9D1N712-F1
#
_cell.length_a   1.000
_cell.length_b   1.000
_cell.length_c   1.000
_cell.angle_alpha   90.00
_cell.angle_beta   90.00
_cell.angle_gamma   90.00
#
_symmetry.space_group_name_H-M   'P 1'
#
loop_
_entity.id
_entity.type
_entity.pdbx_description
1 polymer ?
#
loop_
_entity_poly.entity_id
_entity_poly.type
_entity_poly.pdbx_seq_one_letter_code
_entity_poly.pdbx_strand_id
1 'polypeptide(L)'
;MMEDMMDVGMEAGIFLAYAAGIALIFFFGKMLVIPARFMLKLLLNGAAGGALLVILNFFGGAIGITVPVNLITAFAAGALGLPGIAALVVYFFFW
;
A
#
# COMPACT_ATOMS: atom_id res chain seq x y z
N MET A 1 -19.92 -45.39 29.61
CA MET A 1 -18.45 -45.51 29.68
C MET A 1 -17.78 -45.54 28.30
N MET A 2 -18.11 -46.46 27.38
CA MET A 2 -17.56 -46.43 26.01
C MET A 2 -18.19 -45.31 25.15
N GLU A 3 -19.49 -45.03 25.32
CA GLU A 3 -20.17 -43.88 24.68
C GLU A 3 -19.61 -42.53 25.15
N ASP A 4 -19.41 -42.34 26.47
CA ASP A 4 -18.83 -41.09 27.02
C ASP A 4 -17.44 -40.77 26.45
N MET A 5 -16.62 -41.79 26.17
CA MET A 5 -15.28 -41.61 25.59
C MET A 5 -15.33 -41.17 24.12
N MET A 6 -16.34 -41.63 23.38
CA MET A 6 -16.53 -41.25 21.97
C MET A 6 -17.09 -39.83 21.85
N ASP A 7 -17.96 -39.42 22.78
CA ASP A 7 -18.55 -38.08 22.82
C ASP A 7 -17.48 -37.00 23.04
N VAL A 8 -16.62 -37.19 24.06
CA VAL A 8 -15.50 -36.28 24.36
C VAL A 8 -14.51 -36.15 23.19
N GLY A 9 -14.27 -37.24 22.45
CA GLY A 9 -13.41 -37.21 21.26
C GLY A 9 -13.99 -36.38 20.12
N MET A 10 -15.31 -36.42 19.94
CA MET A 10 -16.00 -35.68 18.89
C MET A 10 -16.06 -34.17 19.21
N GLU A 11 -16.34 -33.82 20.47
CA GLU A 11 -16.27 -32.44 20.94
C GLU A 11 -14.87 -31.84 20.74
N ALA A 12 -13.83 -32.56 21.16
CA ALA A 12 -12.43 -32.13 20.99
C ALA A 12 -12.07 -31.95 19.50
N GLY A 13 -12.56 -32.84 18.63
CA GLY A 13 -12.39 -32.73 17.18
C GLY A 13 -13.04 -31.46 16.60
N ILE A 14 -14.25 -31.11 17.06
CA ILE A 14 -14.95 -29.90 16.65
C ILE A 14 -14.18 -28.65 17.10
N PHE A 15 -13.69 -28.62 18.34
CA PHE A 15 -12.87 -27.52 18.85
C PHE A 15 -11.58 -27.34 18.04
N LEU A 16 -10.88 -28.44 17.72
CA LEU A 16 -9.66 -28.40 16.91
C LEU A 16 -9.94 -27.93 15.47
N ALA A 17 -11.01 -28.41 14.84
CA ALA A 17 -11.41 -27.97 13.51
C ALA A 17 -11.76 -26.47 13.47
N TYR A 18 -12.44 -25.97 14.50
CA TYR A 18 -12.78 -24.55 14.61
C TYR A 18 -11.53 -23.69 14.81
N ALA A 19 -10.61 -24.12 15.69
CA ALA A 19 -9.34 -23.43 15.91
C ALA A 19 -8.48 -23.40 14.64
N ALA A 20 -8.39 -24.53 13.93
CA ALA A 20 -7.67 -24.62 12.66
C ALA A 20 -8.31 -23.73 11.58
N GLY A 21 -9.64 -23.71 11.48
CA GLY A 21 -10.37 -22.84 10.56
C GLY A 21 -10.10 -21.35 10.80
N ILE A 22 -10.17 -20.90 12.05
CA ILE A 22 -9.85 -19.51 12.43
C ILE A 22 -8.39 -19.18 12.10
N ALA A 23 -7.45 -20.06 12.44
CA ALA A 23 -6.03 -19.86 12.14
C ALA A 23 -5.78 -19.72 10.63
N LEU A 24 -6.45 -20.53 9.81
CA LEU A 24 -6.33 -20.53 8.37
C LEU A 24 -6.93 -19.24 7.77
N ILE A 25 -8.11 -18.83 8.20
CA ILE A 25 -8.72 -17.55 7.80
C ILE A 25 -7.82 -16.38 8.17
N PHE A 26 -7.22 -16.40 9.36
CA PHE A 26 -6.33 -15.31 9.80
C PHE A 26 -5.04 -15.24 8.98
N PHE A 27 -4.48 -16.39 8.62
CA PHE A 27 -3.29 -16.48 7.78
C PHE A 27 -3.53 -15.90 6.38
N PHE A 28 -4.58 -16.37 5.69
CA PHE A 28 -4.94 -15.88 4.36
C PHE A 28 -5.45 -14.44 4.38
N GLY A 29 -6.24 -14.08 5.39
CA GLY A 29 -6.76 -12.73 5.58
C GLY A 29 -5.64 -11.70 5.76
N LYS A 30 -4.64 -11.99 6.60
CA LYS A 30 -3.49 -11.09 6.75
C LYS A 30 -2.65 -10.99 5.48
N MET A 31 -2.45 -12.09 4.76
CA MET A 31 -1.68 -12.09 3.52
C MET A 31 -2.25 -11.13 2.46
N LEU A 32 -3.58 -10.96 2.41
CA LEU A 32 -4.24 -10.00 1.52
C LEU A 32 -4.28 -8.56 2.06
N VAL A 33 -4.48 -8.40 3.37
CA VAL A 33 -4.62 -7.06 3.99
C VAL A 33 -3.30 -6.28 3.97
N ILE A 34 -2.16 -6.96 4.10
CA ILE A 34 -0.82 -6.34 4.07
C ILE A 34 -0.55 -5.59 2.74
N PRO A 35 -0.64 -6.22 1.55
CA PRO A 35 -0.42 -5.53 0.28
C PRO A 35 -1.49 -4.46 -0.01
N ALA A 36 -2.75 -4.69 0.38
CA ALA A 36 -3.80 -3.69 0.21
C ALA A 36 -3.49 -2.39 0.98
N ARG A 37 -2.99 -2.48 2.21
CA ARG A 37 -2.53 -1.31 2.97
C ARG A 37 -1.32 -0.63 2.35
N PHE A 38 -0.43 -1.39 1.70
CA PHE A 38 0.70 -0.83 0.97
C PHE A 38 0.21 0.03 -0.21
N MET A 39 -0.73 -0.48 -1.02
CA MET A 39 -1.31 0.28 -2.14
C MET A 39 -1.99 1.57 -1.69
N LEU A 40 -2.67 1.59 -0.54
CA LEU A 40 -3.28 2.79 0.01
C LEU A 40 -2.24 3.83 0.44
N LYS A 41 -1.19 3.42 1.16
CA LYS A 41 -0.08 4.32 1.52
C LYS A 41 0.58 4.92 0.28
N LEU A 42 0.71 4.10 -0.75
CA LEU A 42 1.31 4.45 -2.01
C LEU A 42 0.46 5.47 -2.79
N LEU A 43 -0.85 5.28 -2.78
CA LEU A 43 -1.81 6.21 -3.37
C LEU A 43 -1.81 7.56 -2.65
N LEU A 44 -1.77 7.55 -1.30
CA LEU A 44 -1.71 8.76 -0.49
C LEU A 44 -0.39 9.53 -0.67
N ASN A 45 0.75 8.83 -0.67
CA ASN A 45 2.06 9.44 -0.91
C ASN A 45 2.15 9.98 -2.35
N GLY A 46 1.66 9.22 -3.34
CA GLY A 46 1.57 9.67 -4.72
C GLY A 46 0.66 10.89 -4.89
N ALA A 47 -0.48 10.95 -4.19
CA ALA A 47 -1.35 12.12 -4.19
C ALA A 47 -0.66 13.36 -3.59
N ALA A 48 0.08 13.20 -2.49
CA ALA A 48 0.88 14.28 -1.90
C ALA A 48 2.00 14.76 -2.85
N GLY A 49 2.71 13.83 -3.51
CA GLY A 49 3.72 14.16 -4.52
C GLY A 49 3.14 14.85 -5.76
N GLY A 50 1.97 14.40 -6.21
CA GLY A 50 1.22 15.05 -7.28
C GLY A 50 0.78 16.47 -6.91
N ALA A 51 0.24 16.66 -5.71
CA ALA A 51 -0.11 17.99 -5.20
C ALA A 51 1.11 18.92 -5.15
N LEU A 52 2.26 18.42 -4.70
CA LEU A 52 3.49 19.19 -4.65
C LEU A 52 4.00 19.55 -6.06
N LEU A 53 3.91 18.62 -7.03
CA LEU A 53 4.23 18.90 -8.43
C LEU A 53 3.28 19.93 -9.06
N VAL A 54 1.99 19.92 -8.74
CA VAL A 54 1.03 20.94 -9.21
C VAL A 54 1.42 22.32 -8.70
N ILE A 55 1.76 22.43 -7.41
CA ILE A 55 2.23 23.68 -6.80
C ILE A 55 3.51 24.15 -7.51
N LEU A 56 4.47 23.25 -7.70
CA LEU A 56 5.71 23.55 -8.41
C LEU A 56 5.50 23.94 -9.86
N ASN A 57 4.57 23.32 -10.58
CA ASN A 57 4.29 23.68 -11.96
C ASN A 57 3.59 25.06 -12.04
N PHE A 58 2.77 25.40 -11.03
CA PHE A 58 2.11 26.71 -10.93
C PHE A 58 3.11 27.86 -10.69
N PHE A 59 4.04 27.72 -9.74
CA PHE A 59 5.07 28.73 -9.47
C PHE A 59 6.27 28.63 -10.45
N GLY A 60 6.64 27.41 -10.81
CA GLY A 60 7.75 27.05 -11.68
C GLY A 60 7.48 27.32 -13.17
N GLY A 61 6.21 27.32 -13.58
CA GLY A 61 5.83 27.68 -14.94
C GLY A 61 6.27 29.10 -15.32
N ALA A 62 6.31 30.02 -14.35
CA ALA A 62 6.80 31.39 -14.56
C ALA A 62 8.32 31.46 -14.82
N ILE A 63 9.08 30.45 -14.38
CA ILE A 63 10.54 30.31 -14.57
C ILE A 63 10.90 29.25 -15.64
N GLY A 64 9.91 28.76 -16.41
CA GLY A 64 10.11 27.79 -17.50
C GLY A 64 10.30 26.34 -17.04
N ILE A 65 10.11 26.04 -15.76
CA ILE A 65 10.20 24.67 -15.23
C ILE A 65 8.81 24.03 -15.33
N THR A 66 8.62 23.13 -16.30
CA THR A 66 7.38 22.38 -16.46
C THR A 66 7.67 20.89 -16.31
N VAL A 67 7.19 20.30 -15.20
CA VAL A 67 7.24 18.84 -15.00
C VAL A 67 5.85 18.27 -15.22
N PRO A 68 5.67 17.27 -16.10
CA PRO A 68 4.36 16.69 -16.35
C PRO A 68 3.83 15.99 -15.10
N VAL A 69 2.58 16.30 -14.73
CA VAL A 69 1.89 15.71 -13.59
C VAL A 69 1.17 14.44 -14.05
N ASN A 70 1.80 13.29 -13.86
CA ASN A 70 1.22 11.98 -14.17
C ASN A 70 1.41 11.04 -12.98
N LEU A 71 0.79 9.84 -13.03
CA LEU A 71 0.85 8.91 -11.90
C LEU A 71 2.29 8.48 -11.57
N ILE A 72 3.16 8.34 -12.57
CA ILE A 72 4.56 7.93 -12.40
C ILE A 72 5.38 9.05 -11.75
N THR A 73 5.25 10.29 -12.22
CA THR A 73 5.96 11.46 -11.68
C THR A 73 5.43 11.87 -10.31
N ALA A 74 4.12 11.81 -10.09
CA ALA A 74 3.49 12.04 -8.79
C ALA A 74 3.93 11.01 -7.76
N PHE A 75 4.07 9.74 -8.17
CA PHE A 75 4.61 8.68 -7.32
C PHE A 75 6.09 8.86 -7.03
N ALA A 76 6.91 9.20 -8.05
CA ALA A 76 8.34 9.47 -7.85
C ALA A 76 8.55 10.67 -6.91
N ALA A 77 7.80 11.76 -7.11
CA ALA A 77 7.79 12.92 -6.24
C ALA A 77 7.22 12.61 -4.85
N GLY A 78 6.24 11.71 -4.74
CA GLY A 78 5.58 11.34 -3.48
C GLY A 78 6.36 10.34 -2.65
N ALA A 79 7.06 9.40 -3.29
CA ALA A 79 7.88 8.39 -2.64
C ALA A 79 9.23 8.96 -2.19
N LEU A 80 9.81 9.86 -2.98
CA LEU A 80 11.11 10.48 -2.68
C LEU A 80 10.97 11.87 -2.05
N GLY A 81 9.84 12.57 -2.19
CA GLY A 81 9.65 13.93 -1.68
C GLY A 81 10.45 14.98 -2.47
N LEU A 82 11.05 15.93 -1.74
CA LEU A 82 11.94 16.97 -2.28
C LEU A 82 13.05 16.45 -3.20
N PRO A 83 13.82 15.40 -2.85
CA PRO A 83 14.85 14.87 -3.76
C PRO A 83 14.26 14.25 -5.04
N GLY A 84 13.05 13.68 -4.99
CA GLY A 84 12.36 13.18 -6.18
C GLY A 84 11.99 14.29 -7.14
N ILE A 85 11.50 15.41 -6.60
CA ILE A 85 11.21 16.60 -7.38
C ILE A 85 12.49 17.18 -8.00
N ALA A 86 13.57 17.30 -7.22
CA ALA A 86 14.85 17.79 -7.74
C ALA A 86 15.34 16.92 -8.90
N ALA A 87 15.24 15.59 -8.78
CA ALA A 87 15.57 14.66 -9.84
C ALA A 87 14.68 14.84 -11.09
N LEU A 88 13.36 15.01 -10.91
CA LEU A 88 12.43 15.24 -12.02
C LEU A 88 12.69 16.56 -12.73
N VAL A 89 12.99 17.63 -11.99
CA VAL A 89 13.35 18.93 -12.56
C VAL A 89 14.65 18.80 -13.34
N VAL A 90 15.69 18.15 -12.81
CA VAL A 90 16.94 17.93 -13.57
C VAL A 90 16.69 17.09 -14.83
N TYR A 91 15.93 16.00 -14.72
CA TYR A 91 15.64 15.13 -15.86
C TYR A 91 14.88 15.86 -16.97
N PHE A 92 13.82 16.60 -16.63
CA PHE A 92 12.97 17.29 -17.59
C PHE A 92 13.54 18.64 -18.06
N PHE A 93 14.46 19.23 -17.30
CA PHE A 93 15.17 20.44 -17.72
C PHE A 93 16.35 20.13 -18.65
N PHE A 94 16.95 18.95 -18.52
CA PHE A 94 18.10 18.52 -19.34
C PHE A 94 17.70 17.69 -20.57
N TRP A 95 16.41 17.48 -20.78
CA TRP A 95 15.80 16.83 -21.94
C TRP A 95 14.98 17.85 -22.72
#